data_AF-A0A529K5J0-F1
#
_entry.id   AF-A0A529K5J0-F1
#
_cell.length_a   1.000
_cell.length_b   1.000
_cell.length_c   1.000
_cell.angle_alpha   90.00
_cell.angle_beta   90.00
_cell.angle_gamma   90.00
#
_symmetry.space_group_name_H-M   'P 1'
#
loop_
_entity.id
_entity.type
_entity.pdbx_description
1 polymer ?
#
loop_
_entity_poly.entity_id
_entity_poly.type
_entity_poly.pdbx_seq_one_letter_code
_entity_poly.pdbx_strand_id
1 'polypeptide(L)'
;MWLMQNSMAKPDNAGAASTDYMHLFGLVALGYMWAQMAKAAGAKLASGANGPSTFYDSKLVTARFFMERIMPETSAHLARISSGAETLMALPAEAF
;
A
#
# COMPACT_ATOMS: atom_id res chain seq x y z
N MET A 1 -5.29 10.05 -13.58
CA MET A 1 -5.28 9.79 -12.12
C MET A 1 -6.29 10.73 -11.47
N TRP A 2 -7.27 10.20 -10.74
CA TRP A 2 -8.38 10.97 -10.16
C TRP A 2 -7.90 12.14 -9.30
N LEU A 3 -6.93 11.90 -8.41
CA LEU A 3 -6.40 12.92 -7.49
C LEU A 3 -5.83 14.12 -8.25
N MET A 4 -4.94 13.89 -9.22
CA MET A 4 -4.34 14.97 -10.01
C MET A 4 -5.38 15.80 -10.77
N GLN A 5 -6.46 15.18 -11.23
CA GLN A 5 -7.52 15.85 -11.99
C GLN A 5 -8.45 16.69 -11.10
N ASN A 6 -8.66 16.29 -9.85
CA ASN A 6 -9.69 16.86 -8.97
C ASN A 6 -9.14 17.70 -7.80
N SER A 7 -7.86 17.59 -7.49
CA SER A 7 -7.21 18.30 -6.39
C SER A 7 -6.88 19.76 -6.68
N MET A 8 -6.49 20.08 -7.91
CA MET A 8 -6.13 21.46 -8.27
C MET A 8 -7.37 22.37 -8.36
N ALA A 9 -8.50 21.82 -8.82
CA ALA A 9 -9.76 22.55 -8.91
C ALA A 9 -10.49 22.64 -7.55
N LYS A 10 -10.29 21.66 -6.65
CA LYS A 10 -10.90 21.62 -5.32
C LYS A 10 -9.88 21.11 -4.28
N PRO A 11 -9.17 22.01 -3.58
CA PRO A 11 -8.13 21.65 -2.61
C PRO A 11 -8.59 20.69 -1.50
N ASP A 12 -9.86 20.73 -1.10
CA ASP A 12 -10.42 19.81 -0.11
C ASP A 12 -10.25 18.34 -0.53
N ASN A 13 -10.31 18.04 -1.84
CA ASN A 13 -10.06 16.68 -2.35
C ASN A 13 -8.61 16.23 -2.09
N ALA A 14 -7.64 17.15 -2.15
CA ALA A 14 -6.26 16.84 -1.79
C ALA A 14 -6.14 16.58 -0.28
N GLY A 15 -6.80 17.40 0.54
CA GLY A 15 -6.84 17.23 2.00
C GLY A 15 -7.43 15.88 2.39
N ALA A 16 -8.63 15.57 1.89
CA ALA A 16 -9.35 14.33 2.15
C ALA A 16 -8.57 13.06 1.72
N ALA A 17 -7.82 13.14 0.62
CA ALA A 17 -7.08 11.99 0.10
C ALA A 17 -5.70 11.78 0.74
N SER A 18 -5.18 12.75 1.50
CA SER A 18 -3.77 12.78 1.94
C SER A 18 -3.35 11.53 2.73
N THR A 19 -4.13 11.14 3.73
CA THR A 19 -3.83 9.99 4.60
C THR A 19 -3.95 8.66 3.88
N ASP A 20 -4.99 8.46 3.06
CA ASP A 20 -5.15 7.23 2.28
C ASP A 20 -4.04 7.11 1.22
N TYR A 21 -3.62 8.22 0.61
CA TYR A 21 -2.50 8.23 -0.32
C TYR A 21 -1.18 7.85 0.37
N MET A 22 -0.92 8.40 1.56
CA MET A 22 0.26 8.03 2.35
C MET A 22 0.32 6.52 2.62
N HIS A 23 -0.79 5.92 3.04
CA HIS A 23 -0.86 4.47 3.31
C HIS A 23 -0.72 3.64 2.04
N LEU A 24 -1.44 4.00 0.97
CA LEU A 24 -1.34 3.33 -0.33
C LEU A 24 0.11 3.32 -0.81
N PHE A 25 0.78 4.47 -0.78
CA PHE A 25 2.18 4.58 -1.17
C PHE A 25 3.09 3.72 -0.29
N GLY A 26 2.89 3.74 1.03
CA GLY A 26 3.63 2.90 1.97
C GLY A 26 3.47 1.41 1.70
N LEU A 27 2.26 0.94 1.41
CA LEU A 27 1.96 -0.45 1.07
C LEU A 27 2.69 -0.88 -0.21
N VAL A 28 2.67 -0.04 -1.25
CA VAL A 28 3.39 -0.32 -2.51
C VAL A 28 4.90 -0.33 -2.29
N ALA A 29 5.44 0.62 -1.52
CA ALA A 29 6.86 0.67 -1.21
C ALA A 29 7.33 -0.58 -0.43
N LEU A 30 6.57 -1.01 0.57
CA LEU A 30 6.84 -2.24 1.32
C LEU A 30 6.70 -3.49 0.45
N GLY A 31 5.68 -3.54 -0.42
CA GLY A 31 5.53 -4.62 -1.39
C GLY A 31 6.73 -4.73 -2.33
N TYR A 32 7.25 -3.60 -2.81
CA TYR A 32 8.46 -3.57 -3.62
C TYR A 32 9.67 -4.13 -2.85
N MET A 33 9.85 -3.75 -1.59
CA MET A 33 10.91 -4.33 -0.74
C MET A 33 10.74 -5.84 -0.52
N TRP A 34 9.50 -6.32 -0.32
CA TRP A 34 9.21 -7.75 -0.22
C TRP A 34 9.54 -8.51 -1.52
N ALA A 35 9.23 -7.94 -2.67
CA ALA A 35 9.58 -8.52 -3.97
C ALA A 35 11.11 -8.60 -4.14
N GLN A 36 11.85 -7.56 -3.75
CA GLN A 36 13.32 -7.59 -3.78
C GLN A 36 13.91 -8.66 -2.84
N MET A 37 13.39 -8.77 -1.61
CA MET A 37 13.80 -9.82 -0.67
C MET A 37 13.48 -11.22 -1.19
N ALA A 38 12.31 -11.43 -1.80
CA ALA A 38 11.92 -12.72 -2.38
C ALA A 38 12.84 -13.11 -3.54
N LYS A 39 13.19 -12.15 -4.42
CA LYS A 39 14.15 -12.36 -5.50
C LYS A 39 15.53 -12.77 -4.95
N ALA A 40 16.03 -12.08 -3.93
CA ALA A 40 17.31 -12.39 -3.32
C ALA A 40 17.30 -13.77 -2.61
N ALA A 41 16.23 -14.09 -1.87
CA ALA A 41 16.05 -15.38 -1.22
C ALA A 41 16.02 -16.53 -2.23
N GLY A 42 15.26 -16.40 -3.32
CA GLY A 42 15.20 -17.38 -4.40
C GLY A 42 16.57 -17.61 -5.05
N ALA A 43 17.34 -16.55 -5.31
CA ALA A 43 18.68 -16.67 -5.87
C ALA A 43 19.65 -17.41 -4.93
N LYS A 44 19.56 -17.17 -3.61
CA LYS A 44 20.39 -17.86 -2.60
C LYS A 44 20.04 -19.34 -2.48
N LEU A 45 18.76 -19.68 -2.45
CA LEU A 45 18.32 -21.08 -2.46
C LEU A 45 18.81 -21.81 -3.72
N ALA A 46 18.70 -21.16 -4.89
CA ALA A 46 19.19 -21.73 -6.15
C ALA A 46 20.71 -21.93 -6.19
N SER A 47 21.50 -21.10 -5.50
CA SER A 47 22.95 -21.24 -5.42
C SER A 47 23.41 -22.27 -4.37
N GLY A 48 22.50 -23.09 -3.82
CA GLY A 48 22.80 -24.07 -2.78
C GLY A 48 23.18 -23.43 -1.44
N ALA A 49 22.79 -22.17 -1.21
CA ALA A 49 23.01 -21.52 0.09
C ALA A 49 22.07 -22.14 1.13
N ASN A 50 22.55 -23.20 1.75
CA ASN A 50 21.93 -23.85 2.90
C ASN A 50 22.34 -23.10 4.18
N GLY A 51 21.91 -21.85 4.33
CA GLY A 51 21.83 -21.25 5.67
C GLY A 51 20.93 -22.11 6.58
N PRO A 52 20.44 -21.63 7.73
CA PRO A 52 19.26 -22.27 8.32
C PRO A 52 18.21 -22.28 7.20
N SER A 53 17.93 -23.43 6.58
CA SER A 53 17.08 -23.54 5.37
C SER A 53 15.74 -22.85 5.58
N THR A 54 15.32 -22.86 6.85
CA THR A 54 14.19 -22.14 7.41
C THR A 54 14.15 -20.63 7.15
N PHE A 55 15.28 -19.90 7.05
CA PHE A 55 15.26 -18.44 6.94
C PHE A 55 14.75 -17.96 5.57
N TYR A 56 15.34 -18.46 4.47
CA TYR A 56 14.95 -18.02 3.13
C TYR A 56 13.55 -18.51 2.76
N ASP A 57 13.21 -19.74 3.15
CA ASP A 57 11.85 -20.26 3.00
C ASP A 57 10.83 -19.42 3.78
N SER A 58 11.14 -19.05 5.03
CA SER A 58 10.28 -18.16 5.82
C SER A 58 10.12 -16.79 5.18
N LYS A 59 11.18 -16.24 4.55
CA LYS A 59 11.10 -14.98 3.81
C LYS A 59 10.16 -15.07 2.62
N LEU A 60 10.19 -16.16 1.86
CA LEU A 60 9.29 -16.37 0.73
C LEU A 60 7.84 -16.51 1.18
N VAL A 61 7.59 -17.26 2.26
CA VAL A 61 6.26 -17.40 2.86
C VAL A 61 5.73 -16.05 3.34
N THR A 62 6.55 -15.26 4.03
CA THR A 62 6.15 -13.94 4.54
C THR A 62 5.88 -12.96 3.40
N ALA A 63 6.70 -12.97 2.35
CA ALA A 63 6.48 -12.14 1.16
C ALA A 63 5.13 -12.46 0.50
N ARG A 64 4.80 -13.76 0.37
CA ARG A 64 3.51 -14.21 -0.15
C ARG A 64 2.35 -13.74 0.72
N PHE A 65 2.46 -13.90 2.04
CA PHE A 65 1.47 -13.39 2.99
C PHE A 65 1.23 -11.90 2.80
N PHE A 66 2.29 -11.09 2.70
CA PHE A 66 2.16 -9.65 2.49
C PHE A 66 1.39 -9.33 1.19
N MET A 67 1.73 -10.00 0.10
CA MET A 67 1.07 -9.80 -1.20
C MET A 67 -0.38 -10.26 -1.22
N GLU A 68 -0.71 -11.36 -0.55
CA GLU A 68 -2.07 -11.94 -0.57
C GLU A 68 -3.00 -11.33 0.49
N ARG A 69 -2.46 -10.85 1.61
CA ARG A 69 -3.24 -10.41 2.78
C ARG A 69 -3.19 -8.92 3.05
N ILE A 70 -2.07 -8.25 2.77
CA ILE A 70 -1.86 -6.84 3.13
C ILE A 70 -1.96 -5.93 1.91
N MET A 71 -1.32 -6.32 0.78
CA MET A 71 -1.36 -5.55 -0.46
C MET A 71 -2.78 -5.18 -0.96
N PRO A 72 -3.83 -6.02 -0.80
CA PRO A 72 -5.19 -5.64 -1.21
C PRO A 72 -5.74 -4.36 -0.55
N GLU A 73 -5.21 -3.94 0.61
CA GLU A 73 -5.58 -2.67 1.26
C GLU A 73 -5.35 -1.45 0.35
N THR A 74 -4.40 -1.53 -0.59
CA THR A 74 -4.19 -0.49 -1.61
C THR A 74 -5.45 -0.18 -2.41
N SER A 75 -6.30 -1.18 -2.67
CA SER A 75 -7.56 -1.00 -3.40
C SER A 75 -8.58 -0.23 -2.56
N ALA A 76 -8.63 -0.51 -1.25
CA ALA A 76 -9.49 0.22 -0.33
C ALA A 76 -9.06 1.69 -0.19
N HIS A 77 -7.76 1.94 -0.04
CA HIS A 77 -7.23 3.31 -0.04
C HIS A 77 -7.50 4.04 -1.35
N LEU A 78 -7.33 3.37 -2.50
CA LEU A 78 -7.65 3.95 -3.80
C LEU A 78 -9.13 4.33 -3.92
N ALA A 79 -10.03 3.49 -3.43
CA ALA A 79 -11.46 3.77 -3.41
C ALA A 79 -11.78 5.01 -2.57
N ARG A 80 -11.21 5.15 -1.37
CA ARG A 80 -11.37 6.33 -0.51
C ARG A 80 -10.78 7.60 -1.11
N ILE A 81 -9.60 7.51 -1.73
CA ILE A 81 -9.02 8.64 -2.48
C ILE A 81 -9.98 9.10 -3.57
N SER A 82 -10.65 8.15 -4.24
CA SER A 82 -11.52 8.44 -5.38
C SER A 82 -12.93 8.90 -4.99
N SER A 83 -13.33 8.79 -3.72
CA SER A 83 -14.64 9.29 -3.26
C SER A 83 -14.66 10.81 -3.05
N GLY A 84 -13.48 11.44 -2.91
CA GLY A 84 -13.34 12.87 -2.70
C GLY A 84 -13.84 13.37 -1.35
N ALA A 85 -13.90 14.69 -1.20
CA ALA A 85 -14.14 15.36 0.08
C ALA A 85 -15.62 15.63 0.40
N GLU A 86 -16.55 15.34 -0.52
CA GLU A 86 -17.94 15.77 -0.39
C GLU A 86 -18.58 15.28 0.92
N THR A 87 -18.50 13.98 1.21
CA THR A 87 -19.07 13.42 2.44
C THR A 87 -18.31 13.83 3.70
N LEU A 88 -16.98 14.02 3.61
CA LEU A 88 -16.17 14.50 4.74
C LEU A 88 -16.51 15.93 5.13
N MET A 89 -16.88 16.77 4.15
CA MET A 89 -17.15 18.19 4.33
C MET A 89 -18.65 18.51 4.37
N ALA A 90 -19.52 17.49 4.36
CA ALA A 90 -20.97 17.67 4.31
C ALA A 90 -21.57 18.07 5.67
N LEU A 91 -20.96 17.63 6.78
CA LEU A 91 -21.49 17.89 8.11
C LEU A 91 -20.98 19.25 8.62
N PRO A 92 -21.87 20.17 9.05
CA PRO A 92 -21.46 21.43 9.63
C PRO A 92 -20.77 21.21 10.98
N ALA A 93 -19.88 22.14 11.34
CA ALA A 93 -19.03 22.00 12.53
C ALA A 93 -19.84 21.89 13.83
N GLU A 94 -21.01 22.53 13.89
CA GLU A 94 -21.90 22.55 15.06
C GLU A 94 -22.58 21.20 15.34
N ALA A 95 -22.44 20.22 14.44
CA ALA A 95 -23.01 18.89 14.60
C ALA A 95 -21.99 17.82 15.07
N PHE A 96 -20.78 18.23 15.48
CA PHE A 96 -19.74 17.40 16.09
C PHE A 96 -19.59 17.71 17.60
#